data_AF-A0A2I0WKM8-F1
#
_entry.id   AF-A0A2I0WKM8-F1
#
_cell.length_a   1.000
_cell.length_b   1.000
_cell.length_c   1.000
_cell.angle_alpha   90.00
_cell.angle_beta   90.00
_cell.angle_gamma   90.00
#
_symmetry.space_group_name_H-M   'P 1'
#
loop_
_entity.id
_entity.type
_entity.pdbx_description
1 polymer ?
#
loop_
_entity_poly.entity_id
_entity_poly.type
_entity_poly.pdbx_seq_one_letter_code
_entity_poly.pdbx_strand_id
1 'polypeptide(L)' 'MKQAPTQTNNTDCGMFVCKYMENIVRQNNSNWIERTDWQEKMPKYRAEFAYGLFCAAMK' A
#
# COMPACT_ATOMS: atom_id res chain seq x y z
N MET A 1 -0.98 17.55 13.50
CA MET A 1 -1.70 16.62 12.60
C MET A 1 -0.79 15.43 12.34
N LYS A 2 -1.23 14.20 12.60
CA LYS A 2 -0.47 12.99 12.29
C LYS A 2 -0.54 12.78 10.77
N GLN A 3 0.60 12.86 10.09
CA GLN A 3 0.65 12.82 8.63
C GLN A 3 0.57 11.38 8.12
N ALA A 4 -0.21 11.16 7.07
CA ALA A 4 -0.23 9.89 6.35
C ALA A 4 1.15 9.66 5.68
N PRO A 5 1.62 8.40 5.58
CA PRO A 5 2.93 8.10 5.01
C PRO A 5 3.00 8.48 3.53
N THR A 6 3.95 9.31 3.15
CA THR A 6 4.12 9.75 1.75
C THR A 6 5.18 8.92 1.03
N GLN A 7 5.02 8.79 -0.28
CA GLN A 7 6.08 8.23 -1.13
C GLN A 7 7.28 9.18 -1.22
N THR A 8 8.47 8.63 -1.47
CA THR A 8 9.70 9.39 -1.69
C THR A 8 10.21 9.33 -3.14
N ASN A 9 9.50 8.59 -4.01
CA ASN A 9 9.80 8.47 -5.44
C ASN A 9 8.59 8.85 -6.30
N ASN A 10 8.76 8.86 -7.62
CA ASN A 10 7.71 9.20 -8.59
C ASN A 10 6.98 7.99 -9.21
N THR A 11 7.24 6.76 -8.75
CA THR A 11 6.71 5.52 -9.36
C THR A 11 5.75 4.74 -8.48
N ASP A 12 5.79 4.91 -7.15
CA ASP A 12 4.98 4.12 -6.22
C ASP A 12 3.61 4.75 -5.89
N CYS A 13 3.20 5.83 -6.58
CA CYS A 13 1.99 6.57 -6.25
C CYS A 13 0.74 5.68 -6.28
N GLY A 14 0.61 4.84 -7.31
CA GLY A 14 -0.49 3.87 -7.41
C GLY A 14 -0.45 2.82 -6.29
N MET A 15 0.73 2.38 -5.88
CA MET A 15 0.87 1.41 -4.79
C MET A 15 0.49 2.02 -3.43
N PHE A 16 0.87 3.27 -3.18
CA PHE A 16 0.42 3.99 -1.98
C PHE A 16 -1.11 4.12 -1.95
N VAL A 17 -1.75 4.46 -3.07
CA VAL A 17 -3.22 4.51 -3.17
C VAL A 17 -3.85 3.14 -2.84
N CYS A 18 -3.31 2.05 -3.39
CA CYS A 18 -3.78 0.70 -3.06
C CYS A 18 -3.62 0.37 -1.56
N LYS A 19 -2.49 0.71 -0.94
CA LYS A 19 -2.26 0.48 0.50
C LYS A 19 -3.15 1.35 1.38
N TYR A 20 -3.44 2.58 0.99
CA TYR A 20 -4.42 3.41 1.66
C TYR A 20 -5.81 2.79 1.63
N MET A 21 -6.27 2.35 0.46
CA MET A 21 -7.57 1.69 0.31
C MET A 21 -7.65 0.40 1.12
N GLU A 22 -6.61 -0.44 1.09
CA GLU A 22 -6.55 -1.63 1.92
C GLU A 22 -6.68 -1.28 3.41
N ASN A 23 -5.97 -0.25 3.88
CA ASN A 23 -5.97 0.11 5.28
C ASN A 23 -7.32 0.69 5.75
N ILE A 24 -7.92 1.58 4.95
CA ILE A 24 -9.19 2.22 5.27
C ILE A 24 -10.35 1.22 5.12
N VAL A 25 -10.42 0.53 3.99
CA VAL A 25 -11.58 -0.30 3.62
C VAL A 25 -11.51 -1.68 4.27
N ARG A 26 -10.35 -2.36 4.22
CA ARG A 26 -10.24 -3.73 4.72
C ARG A 26 -9.92 -3.79 6.22
N GLN A 27 -9.11 -2.86 6.71
CA GLN A 27 -8.66 -2.89 8.11
C GLN A 27 -9.44 -1.94 9.03
N ASN A 28 -10.32 -1.09 8.46
CA ASN A 28 -11.03 -0.03 9.19
C ASN A 28 -10.09 0.79 10.09
N ASN A 29 -8.86 1.01 9.62
CA ASN A 29 -7.79 1.60 10.40
C ASN A 29 -7.31 2.89 9.74
N SER A 30 -7.59 4.03 10.37
CA SER A 30 -7.14 5.35 9.93
C SER A 30 -5.98 5.89 10.79
N ASN A 31 -5.34 5.04 11.61
CA ASN A 31 -4.18 5.42 12.39
C ASN A 31 -2.90 5.30 11.55
N TRP A 32 -2.29 6.45 11.28
CA TRP A 32 -1.11 6.60 10.42
C TRP A 32 0.22 6.65 11.19
N ILE A 33 0.20 6.72 12.52
CA ILE A 33 1.37 7.01 13.35
C ILE A 33 2.47 5.95 13.23
N GLU A 34 2.09 4.70 12.99
CA GLU A 34 2.99 3.54 13.02
C GLU A 34 3.40 3.08 11.61
N ARG A 35 3.04 3.83 10.57
CA ARG A 35 3.14 3.37 9.17
C ARG A 35 4.28 4.03 8.41
N THR A 36 5.40 4.28 9.08
CA THR A 36 6.56 4.99 8.52
C THR A 36 7.39 4.14 7.54
N ASP A 37 7.17 2.83 7.53
CA ASP A 37 7.96 1.85 6.75
C ASP A 37 7.38 1.51 5.37
N TRP A 38 6.30 2.20 4.95
CA TRP A 38 5.59 1.88 3.71
C TRP A 38 6.49 1.94 2.49
N GLN A 39 7.28 3.00 2.36
CA GLN A 39 8.16 3.19 1.23
C GLN A 39 9.23 2.09 1.13
N GLU A 40 9.80 1.68 2.26
CA GLU A 40 10.78 0.59 2.34
C GLU A 40 10.16 -0.76 1.94
N LYS A 41 8.87 -0.95 2.24
CA LYS A 41 8.12 -2.17 1.92
C LYS A 41 7.49 -2.19 0.53
N MET A 42 7.57 -1.10 -0.25
CA MET A 42 6.98 -1.04 -1.60
C MET A 42 7.43 -2.16 -2.55
N PRO A 43 8.70 -2.62 -2.57
CA PRO A 43 9.08 -3.78 -3.39
C PRO A 43 8.27 -5.03 -3.06
N LYS A 44 8.05 -5.31 -1.77
CA LYS A 44 7.23 -6.44 -1.32
C LYS A 44 5.77 -6.26 -1.71
N TYR A 45 5.21 -5.08 -1.46
CA TYR A 45 3.81 -4.79 -1.79
C TYR A 45 3.53 -4.88 -3.31
N ARG A 46 4.48 -4.47 -4.15
CA ARG A 46 4.37 -4.65 -5.61
C ARG A 46 4.30 -6.13 -5.98
N ALA A 47 5.15 -6.97 -5.39
CA ALA A 47 5.13 -8.41 -5.63
C ALA A 47 3.81 -9.06 -5.17
N GLU A 48 3.32 -8.70 -3.98
CA GLU A 48 2.04 -9.18 -3.46
C GLU A 48 0.86 -8.76 -4.35
N PHE A 49 0.86 -7.53 -4.83
CA PHE A 49 -0.18 -7.02 -5.73
C PHE A 49 -0.17 -7.74 -7.08
N ALA A 50 1.01 -7.91 -7.69
CA ALA A 50 1.15 -8.64 -8.94
C ALA A 50 0.71 -10.10 -8.81
N TYR A 51 1.09 -10.76 -7.71
CA TYR A 51 0.64 -12.13 -7.42
C TYR A 51 -0.87 -12.21 -7.26
N GLY A 52 -1.48 -11.26 -6.54
CA GLY A 52 -2.93 -11.18 -6.38
C GLY A 52 -3.67 -11.03 -7.73
N LEU A 53 -3.17 -10.17 -8.62
CA LEU A 53 -3.71 -10.01 -9.97
C LEU A 53 -3.58 -11.31 -10.78
N PHE A 54 -2.42 -11.97 -10.73
CA PHE A 54 -2.19 -13.22 -11.43
C PHE A 54 -3.15 -14.32 -10.96
N CYS A 55 -3.30 -14.50 -9.64
CA CYS A 55 -4.25 -15.46 -9.08
C CYS A 55 -5.71 -15.14 -9.40
N ALA A 56 -6.08 -13.86 -9.53
CA ALA A 56 -7.43 -13.46 -9.92
C ALA A 56 -7.70 -13.69 -11.41
N ALA A 57 -6.69 -13.53 -12.27
CA ALA A 57 -6.80 -13.70 -13.71
C ALA A 57 -6.77 -15.17 -14.16
N MET A 58 -6.22 -16.07 -13.35
CA MET A 58 -6.23 -17.51 -13.63
C MET A 58 -7.47 -18.26 -13.09
N LYS A 59 -8.48 -17.53 -12.61
CA LYS A 59 -9.81 -18.08 -12.30
C LYS A 59 -10.72 -18.00 -13.51
#